data_AF-A0A3D1R903-F1
#
_entry.id   AF-A0A3D1R903-F1
#
_cell.length_a   1.000
_cell.length_b   1.000
_cell.length_c   1.000
_cell.angle_alpha   90.00
_cell.angle_beta   90.00
_cell.angle_gamma   90.00
#
_symmetry.space_group_name_H-M   'P 1'
#
loop_
_entity.id
_entity.type
_entity.pdbx_description
1 polymer ?
#
loop_
_entity_poly.entity_id
_entity_poly.type
_entity_poly.pdbx_seq_one_letter_code
_entity_poly.pdbx_strand_id
1 'polypeptide(L)'
;MRTILHVVGARPNFMKVAPIHRAIARRAQLAQRLVHTGQHYDPAMSEVFFRELGLPAPDVHLGVGSGTHAEQTAKVLVAME
;
A
#
# COMPACT_ATOMS: atom_id res chain seq x y z
N MET A 1 2.42 -19.85 -8.57
CA MET A 1 3.17 -18.61 -8.25
C MET A 1 2.82 -18.19 -6.83
N ARG A 2 3.79 -17.70 -6.04
CA ARG A 2 3.52 -17.21 -4.68
C ARG A 2 3.28 -15.71 -4.75
N THR A 3 2.23 -15.22 -4.09
CA THR A 3 1.87 -13.80 -4.11
C THR A 3 2.46 -13.10 -2.89
N ILE A 4 3.08 -11.95 -3.13
CA ILE A 4 3.53 -11.02 -2.08
C ILE A 4 2.54 -9.87 -2.02
N LEU A 5 1.97 -9.66 -0.83
CA LEU A 5 1.06 -8.58 -0.54
C LEU A 5 1.82 -7.43 0.14
N HIS A 6 1.82 -6.27 -0.50
CA HIS A 6 2.40 -5.04 0.03
C HIS A 6 1.29 -4.21 0.67
N VAL A 7 1.25 -4.15 2.01
CA VAL A 7 0.28 -3.32 2.74
C VAL A 7 0.94 -2.00 3.12
N VAL A 8 0.40 -0.88 2.64
CA VAL A 8 0.96 0.46 2.81
C VAL A 8 -0.12 1.45 3.27
N GLY A 9 0.25 2.40 4.14
CA GLY A 9 -0.73 3.37 4.67
C GLY A 9 -0.22 4.80 4.81
N ALA A 10 1.10 4.96 4.89
CA ALA A 10 1.75 6.25 5.09
C ALA A 10 2.85 6.53 4.06
N ARG A 11 3.21 7.80 3.84
CA ARG A 11 4.31 8.22 2.95
C ARG A 11 5.61 7.42 3.16
N PRO A 12 6.09 7.15 4.40
CA PRO A 12 7.27 6.32 4.60
C PRO A 12 7.15 4.90 4.04
N ASN A 13 5.94 4.34 3.94
CA ASN A 13 5.74 3.02 3.36
C ASN A 13 5.95 3.05 1.84
N PHE A 14 5.46 4.07 1.12
CA PHE A 14 5.64 4.18 -0.34
C PHE A 14 7.13 4.23 -0.72
N MET A 15 7.90 5.08 -0.02
CA MET A 15 9.34 5.21 -0.24
C MET A 15 10.08 3.87 -0.05
N LYS A 16 9.65 3.05 0.92
CA LYS A 16 10.25 1.74 1.23
C LYS A 16 9.80 0.65 0.27
N VAL A 17 8.53 0.65 -0.13
CA VAL A 17 7.98 -0.41 -0.99
C VAL A 17 8.43 -0.25 -2.44
N ALA A 18 8.63 0.97 -2.94
CA ALA A 18 9.05 1.23 -4.33
C ALA A 18 10.28 0.41 -4.78
N PRO A 19 11.44 0.44 -4.08
CA PRO A 19 12.58 -0.37 -4.47
C PRO A 19 12.33 -1.88 -4.33
N ILE A 20 11.55 -2.31 -3.33
CA ILE A 20 11.21 -3.72 -3.10
C ILE A 20 10.32 -4.25 -4.23
N HIS A 21 9.30 -3.49 -4.60
CA HIS A 21 8.36 -3.82 -5.68
C HIS A 21 9.07 -4.00 -7.02
N ARG A 22 10.00 -3.07 -7.36
CA ARG A 22 10.85 -3.20 -8.55
C ARG A 22 11.78 -4.40 -8.51
N ALA A 23 12.31 -4.75 -7.34
CA ALA A 23 13.18 -5.92 -7.19
C ALA A 23 12.42 -7.24 -7.37
N ILE A 24 11.21 -7.34 -6.82
CA ILE A 24 10.37 -8.54 -6.96
C ILE A 24 9.80 -8.67 -8.37
N ALA A 25 9.50 -7.57 -9.07
CA ALA A 25 8.98 -7.61 -10.44
C ALA A 25 9.90 -8.32 -11.44
N ARG A 26 11.19 -8.45 -11.12
CA ARG A 26 12.18 -9.18 -11.90
C ARG A 26 12.20 -10.69 -11.65
N ARG A 27 11.34 -11.21 -10.76
CA ARG A 27 11.27 -12.63 -10.35
C ARG A 27 10.02 -13.29 -10.90
N ALA A 28 10.16 -14.12 -11.93
CA ALA A 28 9.04 -14.75 -12.64
C ALA A 28 8.14 -15.65 -11.77
N GLN A 29 8.64 -16.15 -10.64
CA GLN A 29 7.89 -17.06 -9.75
C GLN A 29 6.99 -16.33 -8.74
N LEU A 30 7.07 -15.00 -8.66
CA LEU A 30 6.38 -14.19 -7.67
C LEU A 30 5.36 -13.27 -8.32
N ALA A 31 4.13 -13.27 -7.80
CA ALA A 31 3.13 -12.26 -8.08
C ALA A 31 3.17 -11.15 -7.02
N GLN A 32 2.73 -9.95 -7.37
CA GLN A 32 2.68 -8.82 -6.46
C GLN A 32 1.27 -8.23 -6.42
N ARG A 33 0.86 -7.82 -5.22
CA ARG A 33 -0.38 -7.09 -4.94
C ARG A 33 -0.07 -5.94 -4.00
N LEU A 34 -0.67 -4.79 -4.21
CA LEU A 34 -0.50 -3.58 -3.43
C LEU A 34 -1.83 -3.18 -2.80
N VAL A 35 -1.85 -3.04 -1.47
CA VAL A 35 -3.01 -2.64 -0.67
C VAL A 35 -2.72 -1.32 0.02
N HIS A 36 -3.52 -0.31 -0.24
CA HIS A 36 -3.46 0.98 0.42
C HIS A 36 -4.49 1.04 1.56
N THR A 37 -4.07 1.26 2.80
CA THR A 37 -4.98 1.23 3.96
C THR A 37 -5.92 2.42 4.01
N GLY A 38 -5.52 3.59 3.51
CA GLY A 38 -6.34 4.81 3.52
C GLY A 38 -5.96 5.83 4.60
N GLN A 39 -4.88 5.59 5.37
CA GLN A 39 -4.50 6.40 6.53
C GLN A 39 -3.97 7.82 6.19
N HIS A 40 -3.91 8.21 4.91
CA HIS A 40 -3.60 9.58 4.46
C HIS A 40 -4.83 10.31 3.92
N TYR A 41 -5.01 11.55 4.40
CA TYR A 41 -6.17 12.40 4.15
C TYR A 41 -6.25 13.03 2.76
N ASP A 42 -5.14 13.04 2.01
CA ASP A 42 -5.10 13.67 0.70
C ASP A 42 -4.84 12.62 -0.39
N PRO A 43 -5.88 12.15 -1.09
CA PRO A 43 -5.77 11.26 -2.23
C PRO A 43 -4.83 11.80 -3.31
N ALA A 44 -4.81 13.13 -3.54
CA ALA A 44 -3.94 13.75 -4.52
C ALA A 44 -2.46 13.63 -4.11
N MET A 45 -2.17 13.69 -2.81
CA MET A 45 -0.81 13.49 -2.30
C MET A 45 -0.34 12.05 -2.49
N SER A 46 -1.20 11.05 -2.23
CA SER A 46 -0.83 9.63 -2.45
C SER A 46 -0.58 9.32 -3.92
N GLU A 47 -1.41 9.84 -4.83
CA GLU A 47 -1.24 9.64 -6.28
C GLU A 47 0.09 10.21 -6.80
N VAL A 48 0.52 11.37 -6.30
CA VAL A 48 1.82 11.96 -6.63
C VAL A 48 2.95 10.99 -6.28
N PHE A 49 2.93 10.39 -5.09
CA PHE A 49 3.96 9.43 -4.69
C PHE A 49 3.97 8.17 -5.53
N PHE A 50 2.80 7.61 -5.88
CA PHE A 50 2.75 6.45 -6.77
C PHE A 50 3.41 6.73 -8.12
N ARG A 51 3.07 7.88 -8.72
CA ARG A 51 3.65 8.33 -9.99
C ARG A 51 5.16 8.58 -9.89
N GLU A 52 5.60 9.38 -8.91
CA GLU A 52 7.02 9.75 -8.77
C GLU A 52 7.91 8.56 -8.43
N LEU A 53 7.40 7.59 -7.68
CA LEU A 53 8.15 6.39 -7.30
C LEU A 53 8.07 5.28 -8.35
N GLY A 54 7.30 5.46 -9.42
CA GLY A 54 7.05 4.44 -10.44
C GLY A 54 6.37 3.19 -9.87
N LEU A 55 5.50 3.37 -8.88
CA LEU A 55 4.66 2.32 -8.33
C LEU A 55 3.34 2.26 -9.11
N PRO A 56 2.73 1.06 -9.28
CA PRO A 56 1.40 0.96 -9.83
C PRO A 56 0.38 1.59 -8.86
N ALA A 57 -0.83 1.87 -9.37
CA ALA A 57 -1.98 2.13 -8.51
C ALA A 57 -2.23 0.93 -7.59
N PRO A 58 -2.73 1.14 -6.37
CA PRO A 58 -3.06 0.04 -5.47
C PRO A 58 -4.14 -0.86 -6.07
N ASP A 59 -3.97 -2.17 -5.96
CA ASP A 59 -4.98 -3.15 -6.36
C ASP A 59 -6.23 -3.08 -5.45
N VAL A 60 -6.04 -2.68 -4.20
CA VAL A 60 -7.10 -2.50 -3.22
C VAL A 60 -6.84 -1.26 -2.38
N HIS A 61 -7.87 -0.43 -2.17
CA HIS A 61 -7.84 0.68 -1.24
C HIS A 61 -8.87 0.45 -0.12
N LEU A 62 -8.42 0.24 1.12
CA LEU A 62 -9.30 -0.15 2.25
C LEU A 62 -10.15 1.00 2.79
N GLY A 63 -9.80 2.25 2.51
CA GLY A 63 -10.59 3.42 2.93
C GLY A 63 -10.61 3.65 4.45
N VAL A 64 -9.63 3.13 5.19
CA VAL A 64 -9.48 3.37 6.63
C VAL A 64 -9.04 4.82 6.85
N GLY A 65 -10.03 5.69 7.10
CA GLY A 65 -9.81 7.11 7.35
C GLY A 65 -9.26 7.43 8.74
N SER A 66 -9.65 8.58 9.25
CA SER A 66 -9.21 9.12 10.54
C SER A 66 -9.66 8.30 11.75
N GLY A 67 -8.88 8.44 12.83
CA GLY A 67 -9.18 7.91 14.15
C GLY A 67 -7.94 7.95 15.02
N THR A 68 -8.08 7.49 16.25
CA THR A 68 -6.95 7.12 17.09
C THR A 68 -6.15 6.00 16.42
N HIS A 69 -4.90 5.82 16.83
CA HIS A 69 -4.08 4.72 16.33
C HIS A 69 -4.73 3.35 16.54
N ALA A 70 -5.42 3.16 17.68
CA ALA A 70 -6.14 1.94 17.99
C ALA A 70 -7.31 1.71 17.02
N GLU A 71 -8.13 2.73 16.78
CA GLU A 71 -9.26 2.63 15.84
C GLU A 71 -8.79 2.35 14.41
N GLN A 72 -7.76 3.04 13.94
CA GLN A 72 -7.22 2.81 12.61
C GLN A 72 -6.66 1.40 12.47
N THR A 73 -5.91 0.93 13.47
CA THR A 73 -5.36 -0.44 13.48
C THR A 73 -6.47 -1.47 13.46
N ALA A 74 -7.48 -1.34 14.31
CA ALA A 74 -8.62 -2.25 14.35
C ALA A 74 -9.37 -2.30 13.01
N LYS A 75 -9.64 -1.14 12.40
CA LYS A 75 -10.30 -1.05 11.09
C LYS A 75 -9.47 -1.72 9.98
N VAL A 76 -8.14 -1.54 9.98
CA VAL A 76 -7.27 -2.23 9.02
C VAL A 76 -7.34 -3.75 9.21
N LEU A 77 -7.30 -4.24 10.45
CA LEU A 77 -7.39 -5.67 10.73
C LEU A 77 -8.72 -6.26 10.23
N VAL A 78 -9.85 -5.62 10.55
CA VAL A 78 -11.18 -6.05 10.10
C VAL A 78 -11.32 -6.01 8.57
N ALA A 79 -10.75 -5.00 7.92
CA ALA A 79 -10.81 -4.89 6.45
C ALA A 79 -9.88 -5.88 5.72
N MET A 80 -9.02 -6.58 6.45
CA MET A 80 -8.06 -7.56 5.93
C MET A 80 -8.48 -9.03 6.14
N GLU A 81 -9.51 -9.29 6.96
CA GLU A 81 -10.17 -10.60 7.09
C GLU A 81 -10.99 -10.95 5.85
#